data_AF-A0A0R3D5J4-F1
#
_entry.id   AF-A0A0R3D5J4-F1
#
_cell.length_a   1.000
_cell.length_b   1.000
_cell.length_c   1.000
_cell.angle_alpha   90.00
_cell.angle_beta   90.00
_cell.angle_gamma   90.00
#
_symmetry.space_group_name_H-M   'P 1'
#
loop_
_entity.id
_entity.type
_entity.pdbx_description
1 polymer ?
#
loop_
_entity_poly.entity_id
_entity_poly.type
_entity_poly.pdbx_seq_one_letter_code
_entity_poly.pdbx_strand_id
1 'polypeptide(L)'
;MLRGSLYRFVRDRKANVAVIFAILLFPTVYLLGMTLDYTQAQRRQSQLDAAADAAAIAAVTPSMMAQSTTVAQTTATNIFNATANAIAGGLSGNPVLTVNVGNVGLVRTATVTYTANSSNAFPSLLGTSVWPIKGSATASASGAPNINFYLLLDDSPSMGIAATSTDITNMINATASQPSGSRNCAFACHESHPEKDSGASASTKDNLTIARNNNITLRIDLVAQATASLMSTAQQTEAQQNNTYKAAIYTFDYGFNTIYAPSGLPSADLSTAASQAANNVSLVTVDHQNCVASGCPIGTDYGTDIENALTSVNALMPAPGGGSNQTGDTPQEVVFLVTDGVDDKIVSMSSSCSGTPIATGSKFRCQQPINTSICTTIKNRGIRIAVLYTEYLPLTSNGWYNSYIAPFNNPSSSTGQIAQNAKSCASPGLFYDVQSGGDITAALRQLFLLVVETAPHLTN
;
A
#
# COMPACT_ATOMS: atom_id res chain seq x y z
N MET A 1 28.02 51.19 70.15
CA MET A 1 29.19 50.49 69.58
C MET A 1 29.36 50.71 68.07
N LEU A 2 28.31 50.65 67.23
CA LEU A 2 28.44 50.88 65.77
C LEU A 2 29.08 52.22 65.36
N ARG A 3 28.72 53.35 66.00
CA ARG A 3 29.27 54.67 65.68
C ARG A 3 30.79 54.77 65.88
N GLY A 4 31.34 54.13 66.92
CA GLY A 4 32.77 54.14 67.21
C GLY A 4 33.58 53.31 66.21
N SER A 5 33.02 52.17 65.78
CA SER A 5 33.63 51.31 64.76
C SER A 5 33.63 51.96 63.37
N LEU A 6 32.55 52.67 62.99
CA LEU A 6 32.49 53.45 61.73
C LEU A 6 33.51 54.60 61.70
N TYR A 7 33.64 55.35 62.80
CA TYR A 7 34.63 56.43 62.89
C TYR A 7 36.08 55.92 62.82
N ARG A 8 36.36 54.74 63.37
CA ARG A 8 37.67 54.07 63.24
C ARG A 8 37.92 53.59 61.82
N PHE A 9 36.92 53.00 61.18
CA PHE A 9 37.02 52.51 59.80
C PHE A 9 37.30 53.64 58.80
N VAL A 10 36.59 54.77 58.93
CA VAL A 10 36.77 55.95 58.05
C VAL A 10 38.13 56.64 58.26
N ARG A 11 38.75 56.50 59.45
CA ARG A 11 40.06 57.08 59.78
C ARG A 11 41.24 56.13 59.58
N ASP A 12 41.01 54.88 59.20
CA ASP A 12 42.09 53.90 59.05
C ASP A 12 42.95 54.21 57.82
N ARG A 13 44.27 54.31 58.02
CA ARG A 13 45.25 54.59 56.95
C ARG A 13 45.74 53.34 56.24
N LYS A 14 45.30 52.15 56.65
CA LYS A 14 45.61 50.85 56.02
C LYS A 14 44.44 50.32 55.17
N ALA A 15 43.69 51.21 54.52
CA ALA A 15 42.45 50.92 53.80
C ALA A 15 42.59 50.15 52.46
N ASN A 16 43.74 49.50 52.18
CA ASN A 16 43.98 48.77 50.93
C ASN A 16 42.88 47.73 50.63
N VAL A 17 42.38 47.04 51.66
CA VAL A 17 41.28 46.07 51.52
C VAL A 17 39.97 46.74 51.10
N ALA A 18 39.64 47.90 51.67
CA ALA A 18 38.42 48.63 51.34
C ALA A 18 38.47 49.21 49.91
N VAL A 19 39.64 49.67 49.48
CA VAL A 19 39.85 50.18 48.11
C VAL A 19 39.78 49.04 47.08
N ILE A 20 40.45 47.92 47.33
CA ILE A 20 40.37 46.73 46.45
C ILE A 20 38.93 46.20 46.40
N PHE A 21 38.24 46.12 47.55
CA PHE A 21 36.83 45.74 47.60
C PHE A 21 35.95 46.67 46.77
N ALA A 22 36.10 47.99 46.92
CA ALA A 22 35.32 48.97 46.16
C ALA A 22 35.56 48.87 44.65
N ILE A 23 36.80 48.67 44.22
CA ILE A 23 37.15 48.50 42.80
C ILE A 23 36.59 47.17 42.25
N LEU A 24 36.68 46.08 43.01
CA LEU A 24 36.18 44.76 42.61
C LEU A 24 34.65 44.65 42.68
N LEU A 25 33.98 45.49 43.48
CA LEU A 25 32.52 45.52 43.60
C LEU A 25 31.86 45.79 42.24
N PHE A 26 32.38 46.74 41.46
CA PHE A 26 31.82 47.09 40.15
C PHE A 26 31.84 45.93 39.14
N PRO A 27 32.99 45.30 38.81
CA PRO A 27 33.01 44.18 37.87
C PRO A 27 32.29 42.95 38.40
N THR A 28 32.28 42.69 39.72
CA THR A 28 31.53 41.55 40.28
C THR A 28 30.02 41.73 40.18
N VAL A 29 29.49 42.91 40.53
CA VAL A 29 28.06 43.21 40.36
C VAL A 29 27.67 43.22 38.87
N TYR A 30 28.53 43.73 38.00
CA TYR A 30 28.34 43.66 36.54
C TYR A 30 28.20 42.22 36.05
N LEU A 31 29.13 41.34 36.42
CA LEU A 31 29.10 39.93 36.02
C LEU A 31 27.89 39.19 36.58
N LEU A 32 27.49 39.49 37.83
CA LEU A 32 26.29 38.91 38.43
C LEU A 32 25.00 39.34 37.71
N GLY A 33 24.86 40.63 37.40
CA GLY A 33 23.73 41.15 36.63
C GLY A 33 23.64 40.51 35.23
N MET A 34 24.77 40.44 34.53
CA MET A 34 24.86 39.78 33.22
C MET A 34 24.48 38.29 33.30
N THR A 35 24.95 37.59 34.33
CA THR A 35 24.65 36.15 34.52
C THR A 35 23.16 35.92 34.76
N LEU A 36 22.51 36.77 35.56
CA LEU A 36 21.07 36.69 35.82
C LEU A 36 20.25 36.96 34.55
N ASP A 37 20.60 38.00 33.79
CA ASP A 37 19.88 38.36 32.56
C ASP A 37 20.09 37.32 31.46
N TYR A 38 21.32 36.81 31.30
CA TYR A 38 21.59 35.70 30.39
C TYR A 38 20.81 34.44 30.78
N THR A 39 20.78 34.07 32.06
CA THR A 39 20.04 32.89 32.54
C THR A 39 18.54 33.03 32.30
N GLN A 40 17.96 34.22 32.52
CA GLN A 40 16.56 34.48 32.19
C GLN A 40 16.30 34.44 30.69
N ALA A 41 17.18 35.01 29.87
CA ALA A 41 17.08 34.97 28.42
C ALA A 41 17.11 33.52 27.91
N GLN A 42 18.03 32.69 28.40
CA GLN A 42 18.12 31.27 28.06
C GLN A 42 16.88 30.49 28.49
N ARG A 43 16.35 30.73 29.70
CA ARG A 43 15.10 30.10 30.14
C ARG A 43 13.93 30.45 29.21
N ARG A 44 13.80 31.72 28.82
CA ARG A 44 12.74 32.19 27.90
C ARG A 44 12.92 31.64 26.49
N GLN A 45 14.16 31.55 26.01
CA GLN A 45 14.48 30.91 24.74
C GLN A 45 14.03 29.45 24.74
N SER A 46 14.39 28.67 25.78
CA SER A 46 13.94 27.28 25.91
C SER A 46 12.40 27.14 25.94
N GLN A 47 11.69 28.09 26.54
CA GLN A 47 10.22 28.10 26.54
C GLN A 47 9.62 28.43 25.16
N LEU A 48 10.24 29.35 24.41
CA LEU A 48 9.82 29.65 23.04
C LEU A 48 10.22 28.55 22.04
N ASP A 49 11.33 27.86 22.28
CA ASP A 49 11.74 26.68 21.51
C ASP A 49 10.71 25.56 21.70
N ALA A 50 10.29 25.30 22.94
CA ALA A 50 9.20 24.36 23.22
C ALA A 50 7.87 24.76 22.55
N ALA A 51 7.57 26.07 22.48
CA ALA A 51 6.41 26.58 21.75
C ALA A 51 6.53 26.36 20.23
N ALA A 52 7.72 26.57 19.66
CA ALA A 52 8.01 26.34 18.26
C ALA A 52 7.89 24.84 17.91
N ASP A 53 8.42 23.96 18.75
CA ASP A 53 8.31 22.50 18.59
C ASP A 53 6.86 22.05 18.61
N ALA A 54 6.08 22.49 19.59
CA ALA A 54 4.65 22.17 19.70
C ALA A 54 3.87 22.66 18.46
N ALA A 55 4.18 23.87 17.98
CA ALA A 55 3.55 24.43 16.78
C ALA A 55 3.93 23.66 15.50
N ALA A 56 5.20 23.28 15.35
CA ALA A 56 5.67 22.51 14.20
C ALA A 56 5.01 21.12 14.16
N ILE A 57 4.99 20.40 15.28
CA ILE A 57 4.33 19.09 15.40
C ILE A 57 2.84 19.20 15.11
N ALA A 58 2.17 20.23 15.63
CA ALA A 58 0.74 20.40 15.42
C ALA A 58 0.35 20.52 13.94
N ALA A 59 1.19 21.18 13.13
CA ALA A 59 0.98 21.35 11.69
C ALA A 59 1.02 20.05 10.88
N VAL A 60 1.63 19.00 11.44
CA VAL A 60 1.86 17.70 10.77
C VAL A 60 1.13 16.54 11.46
N THR A 61 0.22 16.83 12.39
CA THR A 61 -0.67 15.82 12.99
C THR A 61 -1.56 15.17 11.92
N PRO A 62 -2.03 13.92 12.12
CA PRO A 62 -2.91 13.25 11.15
C PRO A 62 -4.14 14.09 10.75
N SER A 63 -4.76 14.78 11.71
CA SER A 63 -5.90 15.65 11.44
C SER A 63 -5.52 16.88 10.59
N MET A 64 -4.32 17.45 10.78
CA MET A 64 -3.85 18.57 9.96
C MET A 64 -3.33 18.12 8.59
N MET A 65 -2.80 16.90 8.46
CA MET A 65 -2.41 16.34 7.16
C MET A 65 -3.58 16.27 6.18
N ALA A 66 -4.81 16.06 6.69
CA ALA A 66 -6.05 16.09 5.90
C ALA A 66 -6.53 17.51 5.51
N GLN A 67 -5.94 18.56 6.06
CA GLN A 67 -6.30 19.95 5.81
C GLN A 67 -5.33 20.63 4.84
N SER A 68 -5.72 21.80 4.31
CA SER A 68 -4.83 22.61 3.47
C SER A 68 -3.62 23.13 4.27
N THR A 69 -2.53 23.44 3.57
CA THR A 69 -1.32 24.01 4.20
C THR A 69 -1.62 25.33 4.92
N THR A 70 -2.55 26.14 4.39
CA THR A 70 -3.03 27.39 5.01
C THR A 70 -3.70 27.14 6.37
N VAL A 71 -4.54 26.11 6.47
CA VAL A 71 -5.19 25.74 7.74
C VAL A 71 -4.15 25.23 8.74
N ALA A 72 -3.23 24.37 8.31
CA ALA A 72 -2.16 23.87 9.16
C ALA A 72 -1.23 25.00 9.66
N GLN A 73 -0.88 25.96 8.79
CA GLN A 73 -0.09 27.14 9.14
C GLN A 73 -0.81 28.01 10.18
N THR A 74 -2.13 28.18 10.03
CA THR A 74 -2.96 28.91 10.99
C THR A 74 -3.00 28.21 12.35
N THR A 75 -3.18 26.89 12.36
CA THR A 75 -3.17 26.07 13.59
C THR A 75 -1.84 26.15 14.32
N ALA A 76 -0.71 26.01 13.61
CA ALA A 76 0.62 26.16 14.19
C ALA A 76 0.84 27.56 14.79
N THR A 77 0.41 28.60 14.07
CA THR A 77 0.47 29.99 14.54
C THR A 77 -0.30 30.17 15.85
N ASN A 78 -1.51 29.61 15.93
CA ASN A 78 -2.34 29.70 17.14
C ASN A 78 -1.72 28.95 18.33
N ILE A 79 -1.13 27.78 18.11
CA ILE A 79 -0.47 26.99 19.17
C ILE A 79 0.79 27.69 19.68
N PHE A 80 1.62 28.24 18.77
CA PHE A 80 2.77 29.02 19.16
C PHE A 80 2.35 30.21 20.04
N ASN A 81 1.37 31.00 19.57
CA ASN A 81 0.89 32.19 20.28
C ASN A 81 0.28 31.85 21.65
N ALA A 82 -0.51 30.77 21.73
CA ALA A 82 -1.07 30.30 23.00
C ALA A 82 0.02 29.95 24.02
N THR A 83 1.09 29.31 23.57
CA THR A 83 2.22 28.90 24.44
C THR A 83 3.10 30.10 24.80
N ALA A 84 3.38 30.98 23.83
CA ALA A 84 4.20 32.19 24.02
C ALA A 84 3.51 33.23 24.93
N ASN A 85 2.18 33.31 24.94
CA ASN A 85 1.43 34.20 25.83
C ASN A 85 1.69 33.91 27.31
N ALA A 86 1.97 32.66 27.69
CA ALA A 86 2.28 32.29 29.07
C ALA A 86 3.57 32.95 29.61
N ILE A 87 4.45 33.44 28.73
CA ILE A 87 5.73 34.06 29.10
C ILE A 87 5.82 35.55 28.70
N ALA A 88 4.72 36.13 28.22
CA ALA A 88 4.67 37.51 27.70
C ALA A 88 5.19 38.55 28.70
N GLY A 89 4.95 38.34 30.01
CA GLY A 89 5.43 39.25 31.06
C GLY A 89 6.96 39.33 31.20
N GLY A 90 7.71 38.39 30.60
CA GLY A 90 9.17 38.39 30.56
C GLY A 90 9.77 38.92 29.24
N LEU A 91 8.93 39.32 28.29
CA LEU A 91 9.36 39.75 26.96
C LEU A 91 9.09 41.25 26.77
N SER A 92 9.91 41.87 25.92
CA SER A 92 9.72 43.24 25.46
C SER A 92 9.03 43.22 24.09
N GLY A 93 7.70 43.31 24.11
CA GLY A 93 6.86 43.21 22.92
C GLY A 93 6.54 41.76 22.54
N ASN A 94 5.81 41.60 21.44
CA ASN A 94 5.40 40.28 20.95
C ASN A 94 6.52 39.63 20.14
N PRO A 95 6.71 38.30 20.24
CA PRO A 95 7.57 37.57 19.33
C PRO A 95 7.17 37.79 17.87
N VAL A 96 8.15 37.96 17.00
CA VAL A 96 7.96 37.93 15.54
C VAL A 96 8.03 36.49 15.11
N LEU A 97 6.92 35.95 14.61
CA LEU A 97 6.77 34.56 14.20
C LEU A 97 6.74 34.45 12.68
N THR A 98 7.39 33.44 12.13
CA THR A 98 7.24 33.02 10.73
C THR A 98 7.03 31.51 10.70
N VAL A 99 5.84 31.10 10.24
CA VAL A 99 5.46 29.70 10.03
C VAL A 99 5.41 29.44 8.53
N ASN A 100 6.17 28.46 8.06
CA ASN A 100 6.11 27.99 6.68
C ASN A 100 5.66 26.53 6.66
N VAL A 101 4.61 26.23 5.90
CA VAL A 101 4.10 24.85 5.73
C VAL A 101 4.03 24.56 4.24
N GLY A 102 4.79 23.55 3.81
CA GLY A 102 4.86 23.14 2.41
C GLY A 102 4.68 21.64 2.26
N ASN A 103 4.14 21.23 1.11
CA ASN A 103 4.06 19.82 0.73
C ASN A 103 5.01 19.59 -0.45
N VAL A 104 5.71 18.46 -0.45
CA VAL A 104 6.46 17.93 -1.59
C VAL A 104 6.03 16.49 -1.77
N GLY A 105 5.22 16.23 -2.80
CA GLY A 105 4.52 14.96 -2.95
C GLY A 105 3.65 14.67 -1.71
N LEU A 106 3.89 13.52 -1.08
CA LEU A 106 3.15 13.08 0.12
C LEU A 106 3.68 13.69 1.42
N VAL A 107 4.88 14.29 1.40
CA VAL A 107 5.53 14.79 2.61
C VAL A 107 5.13 16.23 2.86
N ARG A 108 4.55 16.50 4.02
CA ARG A 108 4.39 17.85 4.55
C ARG A 108 5.55 18.17 5.47
N THR A 109 6.13 19.35 5.30
CA THR A 109 7.12 19.92 6.21
C THR A 109 6.61 21.24 6.76
N ALA A 110 6.65 21.39 8.08
CA ALA A 110 6.33 22.62 8.78
C ALA A 110 7.58 23.15 9.48
N THR A 111 7.94 24.39 9.19
CA THR A 111 9.06 25.10 9.81
C THR A 111 8.53 26.33 10.53
N VAL A 112 8.78 26.40 11.83
CA VAL A 112 8.38 27.48 12.72
C VAL A 112 9.64 28.21 13.17
N THR A 113 9.75 29.49 12.84
CA THR A 113 10.88 30.35 13.24
C THR A 113 10.36 31.53 14.04
N TYR A 114 11.09 31.93 15.08
CA TYR A 114 10.71 33.10 15.86
C TYR A 114 11.92 33.96 16.23
N THR A 115 11.65 35.24 16.46
CA THR A 115 12.57 36.16 17.15
C THR A 115 11.81 36.88 18.25
N ALA A 116 12.47 37.12 19.39
CA ALA A 116 11.87 37.83 20.52
C ALA A 116 12.95 38.57 21.31
N ASN A 117 12.52 39.48 22.18
CA ASN A 117 13.40 40.26 23.04
C ASN A 117 13.09 39.92 24.51
N SER A 118 14.02 39.25 25.19
CA SER A 118 13.93 38.97 26.62
C SER A 118 14.21 40.24 27.42
N SER A 119 13.30 40.62 28.33
CA SER A 119 13.49 41.81 29.17
C SER A 119 14.61 41.59 30.20
N ASN A 120 15.58 42.51 30.26
CA ASN A 120 16.68 42.46 31.22
C ASN A 120 16.27 43.08 32.57
N ALA A 121 16.69 42.48 33.67
CA ALA A 121 16.52 43.00 35.03
C ALA A 121 17.52 44.12 35.36
N PHE A 122 18.69 44.16 34.71
CA PHE A 122 19.74 45.17 34.94
C PHE A 122 20.06 46.00 33.68
N PRO A 123 19.08 46.72 33.10
CA PRO A 123 19.23 47.39 31.81
C PRO A 123 20.23 48.54 31.82
N SER A 124 20.34 49.26 32.95
CA SER A 124 21.30 50.37 33.14
C SER A 124 22.74 49.89 33.29
N LEU A 125 22.95 48.66 33.78
CA LEU A 125 24.26 48.06 33.97
C LEU A 125 24.79 47.48 32.66
N LEU A 126 23.91 46.90 31.85
CA LEU A 126 24.26 46.26 30.57
C LEU A 126 24.23 47.21 29.37
N GLY A 127 23.61 48.39 29.50
CA GLY A 127 23.44 49.34 28.41
C GLY A 127 22.38 48.93 27.37
N THR A 128 21.71 47.78 27.57
CA THR A 128 20.58 47.32 26.74
C THR A 128 19.40 46.94 27.63
N SER A 129 18.20 47.33 27.22
CA SER A 129 16.97 46.96 27.93
C SER A 129 16.53 45.52 27.69
N VAL A 130 17.09 44.88 26.67
CA VAL A 130 16.68 43.56 26.19
C VAL A 130 17.86 42.70 25.78
N TRP A 131 17.64 41.38 25.84
CA TRP A 131 18.49 40.36 25.26
C TRP A 131 17.76 39.70 24.07
N PRO A 132 18.25 39.82 22.83
CA PRO A 132 17.60 39.21 21.67
C PRO A 132 17.74 37.69 21.71
N ILE A 133 16.63 36.99 21.47
CA ILE A 133 16.56 35.53 21.39
C ILE A 133 15.87 35.12 20.09
N LYS A 134 16.24 33.95 19.57
CA LYS A 134 15.69 33.40 18.33
C LYS A 134 15.75 31.88 18.37
N GLY A 135 14.85 31.24 17.64
CA GLY A 135 14.81 29.79 17.53
C GLY A 135 14.08 29.33 16.27
N SER A 136 14.21 28.04 15.99
CA SER A 136 13.55 27.38 14.86
C SER A 136 13.24 25.93 15.22
N ALA A 137 12.08 25.46 14.80
CA ALA A 137 11.65 24.07 14.90
C ALA A 137 11.13 23.60 13.54
N THR A 138 11.41 22.35 13.17
CA THR A 138 10.92 21.74 11.95
C THR A 138 10.34 20.36 12.25
N ALA A 139 9.16 20.08 11.71
CA ALA A 139 8.52 18.78 11.78
C ALA A 139 8.02 18.35 10.39
N SER A 140 7.98 17.05 10.13
CA SER A 140 7.49 16.49 8.87
C SER A 140 6.68 15.22 9.08
N ALA A 141 5.68 15.01 8.23
CA ALA A 141 4.90 13.77 8.17
C ALA A 141 4.50 13.45 6.73
N SER A 142 4.27 12.18 6.44
CA SER A 142 3.84 11.69 5.13
C SER A 142 2.36 11.32 5.16
N GLY A 143 1.60 11.73 4.14
CA GLY A 143 0.24 11.27 3.91
C GLY A 143 0.19 9.93 3.19
N ALA A 144 -0.98 9.29 3.21
CA ALA A 144 -1.26 8.14 2.35
C ALA A 144 -1.47 8.59 0.89
N PRO A 145 -1.00 7.82 -0.10
CA PRO A 145 -1.19 8.17 -1.50
C PRO A 145 -2.58 7.85 -2.01
N ASN A 146 -3.02 8.60 -3.02
CA ASN A 146 -4.06 8.21 -3.94
C ASN A 146 -3.57 7.05 -4.81
N ILE A 147 -4.37 5.99 -4.94
CA ILE A 147 -3.98 4.78 -5.68
C ILE A 147 -5.10 4.34 -6.62
N ASN A 148 -4.72 4.04 -7.85
CA ASN A 148 -5.52 3.33 -8.84
C ASN A 148 -5.17 1.83 -8.78
N PHE A 149 -6.18 1.00 -8.49
CA PHE A 149 -6.07 -0.44 -8.43
C PHE A 149 -6.65 -1.09 -9.69
N TYR A 150 -5.87 -1.99 -10.28
CA TYR A 150 -6.27 -2.81 -11.41
C TYR A 150 -6.28 -4.27 -10.95
N LEU A 151 -7.46 -4.78 -10.67
CA LEU A 151 -7.62 -6.17 -10.24
C LEU A 151 -7.68 -7.03 -11.49
N LEU A 152 -6.75 -7.97 -11.60
CA LEU A 152 -6.64 -8.95 -12.66
C LEU A 152 -6.82 -10.33 -12.04
N LEU A 153 -8.03 -10.86 -12.19
CA LEU A 153 -8.49 -12.05 -11.49
C LEU A 153 -8.55 -13.23 -12.45
N ASP A 154 -7.84 -14.30 -12.15
CA ASP A 154 -7.91 -15.53 -12.92
C ASP A 154 -9.31 -16.15 -12.79
N ASP A 155 -10.01 -16.33 -13.91
CA ASP A 155 -11.29 -17.02 -14.00
C ASP A 155 -11.23 -18.25 -14.91
N SER A 156 -10.01 -18.70 -15.21
CA SER A 156 -9.76 -19.89 -16.02
C SER A 156 -10.29 -21.18 -15.35
N PRO A 157 -10.39 -22.30 -16.09
CA PRO A 157 -10.95 -23.54 -15.56
C PRO A 157 -10.24 -24.07 -14.29
N SER A 158 -8.95 -23.76 -14.08
CA SER A 158 -8.21 -24.19 -12.89
C SER A 158 -8.70 -23.51 -11.60
N MET A 159 -9.32 -22.33 -11.73
CA MET A 159 -9.95 -21.62 -10.62
C MET A 159 -11.30 -22.24 -10.21
N GLY A 160 -11.77 -23.23 -10.97
CA GLY A 160 -12.97 -24.01 -10.68
C GLY A 160 -12.74 -25.17 -9.72
N ILE A 161 -11.56 -25.27 -9.11
CA ILE A 161 -11.31 -26.26 -8.08
C ILE A 161 -12.15 -26.00 -6.83
N ALA A 162 -12.65 -27.07 -6.22
CA ALA A 162 -13.26 -27.00 -4.90
C ALA A 162 -12.31 -26.36 -3.87
N ALA A 163 -12.85 -25.46 -3.04
CA ALA A 163 -12.07 -24.51 -2.26
C ALA A 163 -11.31 -25.12 -1.08
N THR A 164 -11.95 -26.05 -0.37
CA THR A 164 -11.42 -26.69 0.85
C THR A 164 -11.19 -28.18 0.65
N SER A 165 -10.40 -28.83 1.52
CA SER A 165 -10.22 -30.29 1.46
C SER A 165 -11.54 -31.06 1.58
N THR A 166 -12.49 -30.54 2.37
CA THR A 166 -13.84 -31.08 2.49
C THR A 166 -14.60 -30.93 1.17
N ASP A 167 -14.59 -29.73 0.58
CA ASP A 167 -15.24 -29.48 -0.71
C ASP A 167 -14.63 -30.33 -1.83
N ILE A 168 -13.30 -30.51 -1.84
CA ILE A 168 -12.60 -31.38 -2.80
C ILE A 168 -13.10 -32.82 -2.68
N THR A 169 -13.21 -33.34 -1.47
CA THR A 169 -13.73 -34.68 -1.22
C THR A 169 -15.19 -34.79 -1.69
N ASN A 170 -16.02 -33.80 -1.34
CA ASN A 170 -17.42 -33.76 -1.76
C ASN A 170 -17.54 -33.69 -3.29
N MET A 171 -16.67 -32.93 -3.96
CA MET A 171 -16.67 -32.76 -5.41
C MET A 171 -16.27 -34.04 -6.13
N ILE A 172 -15.21 -34.72 -5.68
CA ILE A 172 -14.81 -36.02 -6.22
C ILE A 172 -15.93 -37.05 -6.07
N ASN A 173 -16.59 -37.08 -4.90
CA ASN A 173 -17.71 -37.99 -4.66
C ASN A 173 -18.93 -37.66 -5.54
N ALA A 174 -19.29 -36.38 -5.65
CA ALA A 174 -20.43 -35.94 -6.44
C ALA A 174 -20.23 -36.17 -7.95
N THR A 175 -18.97 -36.15 -8.42
CA THR A 175 -18.60 -36.40 -9.81
C THR A 175 -18.22 -37.86 -10.10
N ALA A 176 -18.39 -38.79 -9.15
CA ALA A 176 -17.96 -40.18 -9.33
C ALA A 176 -18.64 -40.92 -10.49
N SER A 177 -19.85 -40.49 -10.86
CA SER A 177 -20.63 -41.06 -11.97
C SER A 177 -20.45 -40.32 -13.31
N GLN A 178 -19.66 -39.24 -13.34
CA GLN A 178 -19.44 -38.46 -14.57
C GLN A 178 -18.67 -39.27 -15.64
N PRO A 179 -18.83 -38.91 -16.92
CA PRO A 179 -18.10 -39.55 -18.01
C PRO A 179 -16.65 -39.02 -18.10
N SER A 180 -15.77 -39.83 -18.69
CA SER A 180 -14.40 -39.43 -19.08
C SER A 180 -13.62 -38.63 -18.01
N GLY A 181 -12.97 -37.54 -18.41
CA GLY A 181 -12.14 -36.65 -17.57
C GLY A 181 -12.92 -35.89 -16.49
N SER A 182 -14.25 -35.84 -16.59
CA SER A 182 -15.12 -35.22 -15.58
C SER A 182 -15.39 -36.16 -14.39
N ARG A 183 -15.02 -37.45 -14.50
CA ARG A 183 -15.17 -38.47 -13.45
C ARG A 183 -14.21 -38.27 -12.28
N ASN A 184 -14.72 -38.40 -11.04
CA ASN A 184 -13.92 -38.31 -9.82
C ASN A 184 -13.06 -37.02 -9.78
N CYS A 185 -13.60 -35.94 -10.35
CA CYS A 185 -12.85 -34.72 -10.59
C CYS A 185 -13.13 -33.72 -9.46
N ALA A 186 -12.07 -33.07 -8.98
CA ALA A 186 -12.18 -31.99 -7.99
C ALA A 186 -12.49 -30.62 -8.63
N PHE A 187 -12.47 -30.54 -9.97
CA PHE A 187 -12.73 -29.32 -10.73
C PHE A 187 -14.17 -29.29 -11.23
N ALA A 188 -14.77 -28.11 -11.08
CA ALA A 188 -16.10 -27.76 -11.53
C ALA A 188 -16.05 -27.17 -12.95
N CYS A 189 -15.64 -27.98 -13.94
CA CYS A 189 -15.64 -27.58 -15.35
C CYS A 189 -17.01 -26.98 -15.74
N HIS A 190 -16.97 -25.80 -16.35
CA HIS A 190 -18.14 -25.03 -16.75
C HIS A 190 -18.34 -25.17 -18.25
N GLU A 191 -19.27 -26.03 -18.66
CA GLU A 191 -19.43 -26.43 -20.06
C GLU A 191 -20.82 -26.09 -20.57
N SER A 192 -20.87 -25.55 -21.78
CA SER A 192 -22.15 -25.25 -22.46
C SER A 192 -22.75 -26.46 -23.17
N HIS A 193 -21.93 -27.45 -23.52
CA HIS A 193 -22.33 -28.66 -24.25
C HIS A 193 -21.73 -29.96 -23.65
N PRO A 194 -21.92 -30.22 -22.34
CA PRO A 194 -21.36 -31.40 -21.68
C PRO A 194 -21.87 -32.73 -22.25
N GLU A 195 -22.95 -32.72 -23.04
CA GLU A 195 -23.43 -33.90 -23.77
C GLU A 195 -22.50 -34.37 -24.90
N LYS A 196 -21.57 -33.52 -25.34
CA LYS A 196 -20.57 -33.86 -26.37
C LYS A 196 -19.34 -34.56 -25.80
N ASP A 197 -19.21 -34.62 -24.49
CA ASP A 197 -18.11 -35.32 -23.83
C ASP A 197 -18.11 -36.81 -24.16
N SER A 198 -16.91 -37.40 -24.17
CA SER A 198 -16.76 -38.82 -24.47
C SER A 198 -17.48 -39.67 -23.42
N GLY A 199 -18.51 -40.41 -23.84
CA GLY A 199 -19.33 -41.24 -22.95
C GLY A 199 -20.44 -40.48 -22.22
N ALA A 200 -20.70 -39.22 -22.59
CA ALA A 200 -21.83 -38.44 -22.11
C ALA A 200 -23.14 -38.77 -22.84
N SER A 201 -24.25 -38.28 -22.31
CA SER A 201 -25.60 -38.35 -22.89
C SER A 201 -26.24 -36.96 -22.87
N ALA A 202 -27.39 -36.83 -23.53
CA ALA A 202 -28.19 -35.58 -23.52
C ALA A 202 -28.63 -35.13 -22.10
N SER A 203 -28.53 -36.00 -21.09
CA SER A 203 -28.84 -35.69 -19.70
C SER A 203 -27.61 -35.31 -18.87
N THR A 204 -26.40 -35.43 -19.42
CA THR A 204 -25.16 -35.07 -18.72
C THR A 204 -25.21 -33.61 -18.32
N LYS A 205 -24.78 -33.34 -17.08
CA LYS A 205 -24.59 -32.00 -16.54
C LYS A 205 -23.10 -31.79 -16.36
N ASP A 206 -22.66 -30.56 -16.63
CA ASP A 206 -21.30 -30.15 -16.36
C ASP A 206 -21.01 -30.20 -14.85
N ASN A 207 -19.72 -30.25 -14.52
CA ASN A 207 -19.30 -30.36 -13.13
C ASN A 207 -19.64 -29.09 -12.33
N LEU A 208 -19.71 -27.91 -12.96
CA LEU A 208 -20.19 -26.71 -12.29
C LEU A 208 -21.62 -26.85 -11.79
N THR A 209 -22.56 -27.34 -12.62
CA THR A 209 -23.94 -27.59 -12.19
C THR A 209 -23.98 -28.57 -11.01
N ILE A 210 -23.15 -29.61 -11.02
CA ILE A 210 -23.06 -30.57 -9.91
C ILE A 210 -22.56 -29.89 -8.64
N ALA A 211 -21.52 -29.06 -8.73
CA ALA A 211 -20.99 -28.32 -7.59
C ALA A 211 -22.07 -27.42 -6.96
N ARG A 212 -22.82 -26.68 -7.78
CA ARG A 212 -23.92 -25.82 -7.31
C ARG A 212 -25.04 -26.62 -6.65
N ASN A 213 -25.47 -27.73 -7.26
CA ASN A 213 -26.52 -28.58 -6.69
C ASN A 213 -26.13 -29.24 -5.35
N ASN A 214 -24.83 -29.39 -5.09
CA ASN A 214 -24.31 -29.97 -3.85
C ASN A 214 -23.75 -28.91 -2.87
N ASN A 215 -23.95 -27.61 -3.13
CA ASN A 215 -23.44 -26.50 -2.32
C ASN A 215 -21.92 -26.57 -2.09
N ILE A 216 -21.16 -27.01 -3.10
CA ILE A 216 -19.71 -27.10 -3.04
C ILE A 216 -19.13 -25.73 -3.36
N THR A 217 -18.30 -25.21 -2.46
CA THR A 217 -17.63 -23.92 -2.64
C THR A 217 -16.43 -24.07 -3.55
N LEU A 218 -16.28 -23.20 -4.53
CA LEU A 218 -15.16 -23.19 -5.47
C LEU A 218 -14.19 -22.05 -5.16
N ARG A 219 -12.93 -22.19 -5.57
CA ARG A 219 -11.91 -21.16 -5.41
C ARG A 219 -12.34 -19.83 -6.06
N ILE A 220 -12.95 -19.88 -7.25
CA ILE A 220 -13.48 -18.68 -7.92
C ILE A 220 -14.56 -17.96 -7.10
N ASP A 221 -15.37 -18.68 -6.31
CA ASP A 221 -16.40 -18.08 -5.44
C ASP A 221 -15.73 -17.28 -4.32
N LEU A 222 -14.65 -17.82 -3.77
CA LEU A 222 -13.84 -17.14 -2.75
C LEU A 222 -13.12 -15.92 -3.33
N VAL A 223 -12.64 -15.98 -4.58
CA VAL A 223 -12.02 -14.82 -5.26
C VAL A 223 -13.05 -13.71 -5.48
N ALA A 224 -14.27 -14.04 -5.93
CA ALA A 224 -15.35 -13.08 -6.10
C ALA A 224 -15.71 -12.39 -4.77
N GLN A 225 -15.90 -13.18 -3.70
CA GLN A 225 -16.20 -12.66 -2.36
C GLN A 225 -15.05 -11.84 -1.77
N ALA A 226 -13.81 -12.32 -1.90
CA ALA A 226 -12.62 -11.61 -1.42
C ALA A 226 -12.47 -10.27 -2.13
N THR A 227 -12.71 -10.22 -3.44
CA THR A 227 -12.66 -8.98 -4.22
C THR A 227 -13.72 -7.98 -3.78
N ALA A 228 -14.96 -8.45 -3.57
CA ALA A 228 -16.02 -7.59 -3.05
C ALA A 228 -15.70 -7.04 -1.65
N SER A 229 -15.19 -7.89 -0.75
CA SER A 229 -14.75 -7.49 0.60
C SER A 229 -13.57 -6.51 0.57
N LEU A 230 -12.65 -6.69 -0.37
CA LEU A 230 -11.52 -5.79 -0.58
C LEU A 230 -12.00 -4.38 -0.93
N MET A 231 -13.01 -4.22 -1.78
CA MET A 231 -13.57 -2.90 -2.12
C MET A 231 -14.12 -2.19 -0.88
N SER A 232 -14.82 -2.91 0.00
CA SER A 232 -15.27 -2.35 1.30
C SER A 232 -14.11 -1.98 2.22
N THR A 233 -13.05 -2.80 2.24
CA THR A 233 -11.83 -2.50 3.01
C THR A 233 -11.14 -1.23 2.49
N ALA A 234 -11.07 -1.06 1.17
CA ALA A 234 -10.51 0.11 0.53
C ALA A 234 -11.28 1.38 0.90
N GLN A 235 -12.63 1.35 0.88
CA GLN A 235 -13.47 2.47 1.31
C GLN A 235 -13.23 2.88 2.77
N GLN A 236 -13.10 1.90 3.67
CA GLN A 236 -12.82 2.18 5.08
C GLN A 236 -11.43 2.78 5.26
N THR A 237 -10.45 2.25 4.53
CA THR A 237 -9.06 2.69 4.60
C THR A 237 -8.90 4.10 4.04
N GLU A 238 -9.53 4.42 2.90
CA GLU A 238 -9.42 5.75 2.30
C GLU A 238 -10.07 6.85 3.18
N ALA A 239 -11.19 6.53 3.83
CA ALA A 239 -11.85 7.43 4.77
C ALA A 239 -10.98 7.74 6.01
N GLN A 240 -10.20 6.78 6.48
CA GLN A 240 -9.29 6.96 7.63
C GLN A 240 -8.03 7.75 7.26
N GLN A 241 -7.55 7.60 6.04
CA GLN A 241 -6.26 8.14 5.59
C GLN A 241 -6.39 9.43 4.75
N ASN A 242 -7.64 9.85 4.45
CA ASN A 242 -7.97 11.04 3.66
C ASN A 242 -7.26 11.08 2.30
N ASN A 243 -7.28 9.94 1.62
CA ASN A 243 -6.81 9.72 0.26
C ASN A 243 -7.97 9.16 -0.59
N THR A 244 -7.69 8.88 -1.86
CA THR A 244 -8.68 8.34 -2.79
C THR A 244 -8.15 7.07 -3.43
N TYR A 245 -8.95 6.03 -3.34
CA TYR A 245 -8.75 4.78 -4.06
C TYR A 245 -9.75 4.66 -5.20
N LYS A 246 -9.25 4.18 -6.33
CA LYS A 246 -10.09 3.86 -7.49
C LYS A 246 -9.81 2.43 -7.92
N ALA A 247 -10.82 1.76 -8.44
CA ALA A 247 -10.69 0.38 -8.90
C ALA A 247 -11.17 0.21 -10.34
N ALA A 248 -10.48 -0.67 -11.07
CA ALA A 248 -10.95 -1.35 -12.26
C ALA A 248 -10.79 -2.86 -12.01
N ILE A 249 -11.77 -3.65 -12.46
CA ILE A 249 -11.80 -5.10 -12.20
C ILE A 249 -11.90 -5.81 -13.53
N TYR A 250 -10.97 -6.74 -13.74
CA TYR A 250 -10.86 -7.57 -14.92
C TYR A 250 -10.76 -9.02 -14.49
N THR A 251 -11.29 -9.91 -15.33
CA THR A 251 -10.97 -11.33 -15.26
C THR A 251 -10.20 -11.76 -16.50
N PHE A 252 -9.51 -12.88 -16.40
CA PHE A 252 -8.79 -13.43 -17.55
C PHE A 252 -8.77 -14.96 -17.55
N ASP A 253 -8.89 -15.46 -18.77
CA ASP A 253 -8.89 -16.86 -19.14
C ASP A 253 -7.99 -17.02 -20.38
N TYR A 254 -8.47 -17.61 -21.48
CA TYR A 254 -7.86 -17.48 -22.80
C TYR A 254 -8.09 -16.08 -23.43
N GLY A 255 -8.94 -15.25 -22.82
CA GLY A 255 -9.24 -13.86 -23.16
C GLY A 255 -9.03 -12.90 -21.99
N PHE A 256 -9.34 -11.62 -22.22
CA PHE A 256 -9.28 -10.55 -21.23
C PHE A 256 -10.67 -9.90 -21.12
N ASN A 257 -11.29 -10.01 -19.95
CA ASN A 257 -12.69 -9.65 -19.74
C ASN A 257 -12.79 -8.48 -18.76
N THR A 258 -13.70 -7.54 -19.03
CA THR A 258 -13.95 -6.39 -18.15
C THR A 258 -15.15 -6.67 -17.26
N ILE A 259 -14.97 -6.55 -15.93
CA ILE A 259 -16.04 -6.66 -14.93
C ILE A 259 -16.52 -5.29 -14.45
N TYR A 260 -15.58 -4.36 -14.23
CA TYR A 260 -15.89 -3.01 -13.74
C TYR A 260 -14.92 -1.97 -14.31
N ALA A 261 -15.41 -0.75 -14.51
CA ALA A 261 -14.73 0.36 -15.16
C ALA A 261 -14.41 0.12 -16.66
N PRO A 262 -15.43 -0.03 -17.52
CA PRO A 262 -15.27 -0.37 -18.94
C PRO A 262 -14.61 0.73 -19.79
N SER A 263 -14.44 1.93 -19.25
CA SER A 263 -13.64 2.98 -19.89
C SER A 263 -12.14 2.68 -19.88
N GLY A 264 -11.68 1.65 -19.15
CA GLY A 264 -10.26 1.35 -18.92
C GLY A 264 -9.62 2.23 -17.84
N LEU A 265 -10.36 3.20 -17.29
CA LEU A 265 -9.90 4.09 -16.22
C LEU A 265 -10.59 3.72 -14.90
N PRO A 266 -9.83 3.45 -13.82
CA PRO A 266 -10.39 3.15 -12.51
C PRO A 266 -11.37 4.20 -11.99
N SER A 267 -12.41 3.75 -11.30
CA SER A 267 -13.48 4.58 -10.72
C SER A 267 -13.46 4.56 -9.19
N ALA A 268 -13.86 5.66 -8.57
CA ALA A 268 -13.96 5.80 -7.10
C ALA A 268 -15.25 5.20 -6.52
N ASP A 269 -16.20 4.75 -7.35
CA ASP A 269 -17.41 4.06 -6.88
C ASP A 269 -17.12 2.59 -6.52
N LEU A 270 -16.43 2.41 -5.40
CA LEU A 270 -16.03 1.12 -4.87
C LEU A 270 -17.22 0.26 -4.42
N SER A 271 -18.39 0.86 -4.12
CA SER A 271 -19.62 0.12 -3.81
C SER A 271 -20.16 -0.64 -5.02
N THR A 272 -20.21 0.03 -6.18
CA THR A 272 -20.59 -0.65 -7.43
C THR A 272 -19.52 -1.65 -7.82
N ALA A 273 -18.23 -1.33 -7.66
CA ALA A 273 -17.15 -2.27 -7.91
C ALA A 273 -17.31 -3.57 -7.08
N ALA A 274 -17.63 -3.45 -5.79
CA ALA A 274 -17.89 -4.59 -4.92
C ALA A 274 -19.06 -5.45 -5.41
N SER A 275 -20.15 -4.80 -5.80
CA SER A 275 -21.35 -5.48 -6.30
C SER A 275 -21.10 -6.17 -7.64
N GLN A 276 -20.34 -5.55 -8.55
CA GLN A 276 -19.97 -6.17 -9.82
C GLN A 276 -19.03 -7.36 -9.60
N ALA A 277 -18.06 -7.26 -8.70
CA ALA A 277 -17.17 -8.37 -8.37
C ALA A 277 -17.94 -9.58 -7.83
N ALA A 278 -18.85 -9.36 -6.88
CA ALA A 278 -19.62 -10.44 -6.26
C ALA A 278 -20.54 -11.17 -7.24
N ASN A 279 -21.05 -10.48 -8.27
CA ASN A 279 -22.05 -11.04 -9.18
C ASN A 279 -21.48 -11.54 -10.51
N ASN A 280 -20.35 -10.99 -10.97
CA ASN A 280 -19.87 -11.20 -12.34
C ASN A 280 -18.47 -11.83 -12.42
N VAL A 281 -17.75 -11.99 -11.30
CA VAL A 281 -16.54 -12.83 -11.28
C VAL A 281 -17.00 -14.28 -11.18
N SER A 282 -16.85 -15.02 -12.28
CA SER A 282 -17.32 -16.40 -12.42
C SER A 282 -16.46 -17.16 -13.41
N LEU A 283 -16.45 -18.50 -13.34
CA LEU A 283 -15.62 -19.32 -14.24
C LEU A 283 -15.99 -19.10 -15.70
N VAL A 284 -14.96 -19.04 -16.54
CA VAL A 284 -15.10 -19.08 -17.99
C VAL A 284 -15.93 -20.30 -18.42
N THR A 285 -16.86 -20.10 -19.35
CA THR A 285 -17.60 -21.19 -19.97
C THR A 285 -16.85 -21.68 -21.21
N VAL A 286 -16.66 -23.00 -21.32
CA VAL A 286 -16.12 -23.64 -22.52
C VAL A 286 -17.21 -24.41 -23.30
N ASP A 287 -16.95 -24.83 -24.53
CA ASP A 287 -17.93 -25.63 -25.29
C ASP A 287 -18.11 -27.01 -24.63
N HIS A 288 -17.05 -27.82 -24.61
CA HIS A 288 -17.00 -29.15 -24.00
C HIS A 288 -15.54 -29.63 -23.89
N GLN A 289 -15.29 -30.83 -23.36
CA GLN A 289 -13.94 -31.36 -23.21
C GLN A 289 -13.17 -31.44 -24.54
N ASN A 290 -11.91 -30.99 -24.53
CA ASN A 290 -11.03 -30.77 -25.69
C ASN A 290 -11.50 -29.68 -26.66
N CYS A 291 -12.44 -28.84 -26.24
CA CYS A 291 -13.07 -27.86 -27.10
C CYS A 291 -13.44 -26.57 -26.36
N VAL A 292 -12.50 -25.63 -26.32
CA VAL A 292 -12.67 -24.39 -25.55
C VAL A 292 -13.74 -23.47 -26.15
N ALA A 293 -13.70 -23.26 -27.46
CA ALA A 293 -14.61 -22.35 -28.15
C ALA A 293 -15.61 -23.09 -29.05
N SER A 294 -16.79 -22.51 -29.24
CA SER A 294 -17.82 -23.06 -30.11
C SER A 294 -17.30 -23.30 -31.53
N GLY A 295 -17.71 -24.44 -32.11
CA GLY A 295 -17.23 -24.88 -33.43
C GLY A 295 -15.83 -25.52 -33.41
N CYS A 296 -15.19 -25.63 -32.24
CA CYS A 296 -13.94 -26.35 -32.05
C CYS A 296 -12.80 -25.99 -33.01
N PRO A 297 -12.41 -24.71 -33.10
CA PRO A 297 -11.34 -24.30 -34.01
C PRO A 297 -9.99 -24.94 -33.67
N ILE A 298 -9.80 -25.35 -32.42
CA ILE A 298 -8.60 -25.99 -31.90
C ILE A 298 -9.04 -27.15 -31.02
N GLY A 299 -8.74 -28.39 -31.43
CA GLY A 299 -9.15 -29.61 -30.73
C GLY A 299 -8.25 -29.98 -29.55
N THR A 300 -8.12 -29.10 -28.56
CA THR A 300 -7.51 -29.37 -27.25
C THR A 300 -8.06 -28.41 -26.21
N ASP A 301 -7.96 -28.78 -24.94
CA ASP A 301 -8.14 -27.84 -23.83
C ASP A 301 -7.04 -26.79 -23.83
N TYR A 302 -7.37 -25.61 -23.32
CA TYR A 302 -6.53 -24.49 -22.91
C TYR A 302 -7.46 -23.51 -22.17
N GLY A 303 -6.95 -22.46 -21.52
CA GLY A 303 -7.85 -21.57 -20.81
C GLY A 303 -7.22 -20.48 -19.98
N THR A 304 -5.89 -20.33 -19.98
CA THR A 304 -5.21 -19.36 -19.11
C THR A 304 -4.09 -18.69 -19.89
N ASP A 305 -4.23 -17.41 -20.20
CA ASP A 305 -3.22 -16.59 -20.86
C ASP A 305 -2.90 -15.35 -20.01
N ILE A 306 -2.09 -15.57 -18.98
CA ILE A 306 -1.65 -14.56 -18.01
C ILE A 306 -0.86 -13.46 -18.73
N GLU A 307 -0.07 -13.84 -19.74
CA GLU A 307 0.74 -12.88 -20.51
C GLU A 307 -0.14 -11.92 -21.33
N ASN A 308 -1.17 -12.42 -22.01
CA ASN A 308 -2.13 -11.57 -22.71
C ASN A 308 -2.91 -10.68 -21.73
N ALA A 309 -3.30 -11.22 -20.59
CA ALA A 309 -4.01 -10.48 -19.54
C ALA A 309 -3.18 -9.31 -19.00
N LEU A 310 -1.91 -9.57 -18.64
CA LEU A 310 -0.97 -8.55 -18.17
C LEU A 310 -0.63 -7.54 -19.27
N THR A 311 -0.51 -7.98 -20.52
CA THR A 311 -0.27 -7.09 -21.66
C THR A 311 -1.45 -6.15 -21.90
N SER A 312 -2.67 -6.68 -21.80
CA SER A 312 -3.91 -5.94 -22.00
C SER A 312 -4.12 -4.90 -20.90
N VAL A 313 -3.99 -5.27 -19.62
CA VAL A 313 -4.09 -4.30 -18.51
C VAL A 313 -2.97 -3.26 -18.56
N ASN A 314 -1.75 -3.65 -18.96
CA ASN A 314 -0.64 -2.73 -19.16
C ASN A 314 -0.97 -1.65 -20.20
N ALA A 315 -1.66 -1.99 -21.29
CA ALA A 315 -2.07 -1.01 -22.29
C ALA A 315 -3.10 0.01 -21.77
N LEU A 316 -3.88 -0.33 -20.73
CA LEU A 316 -4.91 0.54 -20.14
C LEU A 316 -4.35 1.48 -19.06
N MET A 317 -3.33 1.05 -18.31
CA MET A 317 -2.78 1.84 -17.21
C MET A 317 -2.08 3.12 -17.72
N PRO A 318 -2.30 4.29 -17.10
CA PRO A 318 -1.55 5.51 -17.40
C PRO A 318 -0.13 5.44 -16.82
N ALA A 319 0.65 6.52 -16.97
CA ALA A 319 1.90 6.67 -16.23
C ALA A 319 1.60 6.96 -14.75
N PRO A 320 2.22 6.23 -13.80
CA PRO A 320 2.00 6.47 -12.38
C PRO A 320 2.61 7.80 -11.92
N GLY A 321 1.92 8.47 -10.99
CA GLY A 321 2.42 9.64 -10.28
C GLY A 321 2.86 9.32 -8.85
N GLY A 322 3.07 10.37 -8.04
CA GLY A 322 3.42 10.27 -6.63
C GLY A 322 2.24 9.94 -5.71
N GLY A 323 1.01 10.14 -6.20
CA GLY A 323 -0.22 9.89 -5.44
C GLY A 323 -0.59 10.99 -4.45
N SER A 324 0.00 12.19 -4.54
CA SER A 324 -0.38 13.31 -3.69
C SER A 324 -1.63 14.04 -4.19
N ASN A 325 -2.16 14.94 -3.37
CA ASN A 325 -3.23 15.86 -3.75
C ASN A 325 -2.69 17.17 -4.37
N GLN A 326 -1.41 17.22 -4.77
CA GLN A 326 -0.82 18.41 -5.38
C GLN A 326 -1.25 18.54 -6.85
N THR A 327 -1.43 19.79 -7.30
CA THR A 327 -1.77 20.06 -8.70
C THR A 327 -0.70 19.51 -9.65
N GLY A 328 -1.13 18.72 -10.63
CA GLY A 328 -0.26 18.12 -11.63
C GLY A 328 0.31 16.74 -11.23
N ASP A 329 0.07 16.27 -10.01
CA ASP A 329 0.38 14.90 -9.61
C ASP A 329 -0.78 13.95 -9.97
N THR A 330 -0.46 12.69 -10.22
CA THR A 330 -1.41 11.63 -10.54
C THR A 330 -1.35 10.49 -9.51
N PRO A 331 -2.39 9.65 -9.41
CA PRO A 331 -2.37 8.49 -8.52
C PRO A 331 -1.18 7.57 -8.80
N GLN A 332 -0.79 6.81 -7.77
CA GLN A 332 0.04 5.63 -7.99
C GLN A 332 -0.80 4.54 -8.68
N GLU A 333 -0.15 3.66 -9.43
CA GLU A 333 -0.82 2.59 -10.18
C GLU A 333 -0.37 1.23 -9.63
N VAL A 334 -1.33 0.36 -9.32
CA VAL A 334 -1.07 -0.98 -8.77
C VAL A 334 -1.94 -2.04 -9.46
N VAL A 335 -1.29 -3.09 -9.97
CA VAL A 335 -1.97 -4.30 -10.44
C VAL A 335 -2.07 -5.30 -9.30
N PHE A 336 -3.26 -5.83 -9.04
CA PHE A 336 -3.48 -7.02 -8.22
C PHE A 336 -3.67 -8.21 -9.14
N LEU A 337 -2.68 -9.11 -9.21
CA LEU A 337 -2.78 -10.36 -9.95
C LEU A 337 -3.17 -11.48 -8.97
N VAL A 338 -4.34 -12.09 -9.17
CA VAL A 338 -4.81 -13.24 -8.39
C VAL A 338 -4.87 -14.44 -9.33
N THR A 339 -3.99 -15.44 -9.13
CA THR A 339 -3.82 -16.57 -10.07
C THR A 339 -3.12 -17.76 -9.41
N ASP A 340 -3.23 -18.93 -10.03
CA ASP A 340 -2.40 -20.11 -9.73
C ASP A 340 -1.09 -20.16 -10.54
N GLY A 341 -0.80 -19.12 -11.33
CA GLY A 341 0.50 -18.85 -11.91
C GLY A 341 0.90 -19.74 -13.09
N VAL A 342 -0.03 -20.53 -13.64
CA VAL A 342 0.23 -21.42 -14.79
C VAL A 342 -0.52 -20.92 -16.02
N ASP A 343 0.24 -20.59 -17.07
CA ASP A 343 -0.31 -20.41 -18.42
C ASP A 343 -0.73 -21.78 -18.98
N ASP A 344 -1.86 -21.79 -19.67
CA ASP A 344 -2.34 -22.88 -20.52
C ASP A 344 -2.97 -22.26 -21.77
N LYS A 345 -2.14 -22.03 -22.80
CA LYS A 345 -2.50 -21.22 -23.97
C LYS A 345 -2.03 -21.82 -25.28
N ILE A 346 -2.58 -21.31 -26.38
CA ILE A 346 -2.20 -21.75 -27.74
C ILE A 346 -1.27 -20.72 -28.39
N VAL A 347 -0.16 -21.21 -28.94
CA VAL A 347 0.83 -20.42 -29.69
C VAL A 347 1.06 -20.98 -31.10
N SER A 348 1.57 -20.14 -31.99
CA SER A 348 1.87 -20.53 -33.38
C SER A 348 3.24 -21.19 -33.53
N MET A 349 4.18 -20.98 -32.60
CA MET A 349 5.55 -21.49 -32.69
C MET A 349 5.90 -22.27 -31.42
N SER A 350 6.49 -23.45 -31.57
CA SER A 350 6.91 -24.28 -30.43
C SER A 350 7.94 -23.57 -29.55
N SER A 351 8.80 -22.72 -30.13
CA SER A 351 9.78 -21.90 -29.42
C SER A 351 9.17 -20.82 -28.53
N SER A 352 7.87 -20.56 -28.64
CA SER A 352 7.14 -19.65 -27.76
C SER A 352 6.69 -20.32 -26.45
N CYS A 353 6.83 -21.64 -26.32
CA CYS A 353 6.65 -22.33 -25.05
C CYS A 353 7.99 -22.36 -24.28
N SER A 354 7.95 -22.01 -23.00
CA SER A 354 9.01 -22.30 -22.03
C SER A 354 8.87 -23.71 -21.43
N GLY A 355 7.66 -24.28 -21.46
CA GLY A 355 7.39 -25.68 -21.14
C GLY A 355 7.45 -26.61 -22.34
N THR A 356 7.19 -27.91 -22.12
CA THR A 356 7.13 -28.90 -23.20
C THR A 356 5.95 -28.58 -24.13
N PRO A 357 6.19 -28.22 -25.41
CA PRO A 357 5.13 -27.86 -26.34
C PRO A 357 4.33 -29.10 -26.76
N ILE A 358 3.01 -28.97 -26.83
CA ILE A 358 2.10 -30.04 -27.25
C ILE A 358 1.51 -29.69 -28.60
N ALA A 359 1.85 -30.46 -29.64
CA ALA A 359 1.36 -30.20 -30.99
C ALA A 359 -0.16 -30.37 -31.10
N THR A 360 -0.85 -29.36 -31.64
CA THR A 360 -2.29 -29.37 -31.89
C THR A 360 -2.56 -28.79 -33.28
N GLY A 361 -2.60 -29.68 -34.28
CA GLY A 361 -2.63 -29.29 -35.69
C GLY A 361 -1.37 -28.51 -36.09
N SER A 362 -1.55 -27.29 -36.59
CA SER A 362 -0.45 -26.37 -36.96
C SER A 362 0.00 -25.44 -35.83
N LYS A 363 -0.56 -25.61 -34.62
CA LYS A 363 -0.28 -24.80 -33.43
C LYS A 363 0.26 -25.66 -32.29
N PHE A 364 0.63 -25.03 -31.19
CA PHE A 364 1.13 -25.70 -29.99
C PHE A 364 0.39 -25.20 -28.75
N ARG A 365 -0.02 -26.11 -27.87
CA ARG A 365 -0.45 -25.79 -26.51
C ARG A 365 0.79 -25.69 -25.62
N CYS A 366 0.91 -24.58 -24.91
CA CYS A 366 1.95 -24.36 -23.91
C CYS A 366 1.33 -24.40 -22.51
N GLN A 367 1.83 -25.31 -21.68
CA GLN A 367 1.56 -25.31 -20.25
C GLN A 367 2.85 -24.97 -19.51
N GLN A 368 2.86 -23.85 -18.79
CA GLN A 368 4.09 -23.27 -18.27
C GLN A 368 3.85 -22.26 -17.15
N PRO A 369 4.84 -21.99 -16.28
CA PRO A 369 4.77 -20.89 -15.34
C PRO A 369 4.64 -19.54 -16.02
N ILE A 370 4.03 -18.57 -15.33
CA ILE A 370 3.95 -17.17 -15.74
C ILE A 370 5.29 -16.65 -16.28
N ASN A 371 5.23 -15.99 -17.44
CA ASN A 371 6.36 -15.31 -18.05
C ASN A 371 6.63 -13.97 -17.32
N THR A 372 7.78 -13.84 -16.65
CA THR A 372 8.10 -12.67 -15.83
C THR A 372 8.54 -11.43 -16.64
N SER A 373 8.73 -11.57 -17.96
CA SER A 373 9.14 -10.45 -18.83
C SER A 373 8.10 -9.34 -18.88
N ILE A 374 6.81 -9.67 -19.02
CA ILE A 374 5.73 -8.68 -19.00
C ILE A 374 5.62 -7.99 -17.64
N CYS A 375 5.84 -8.72 -16.54
CA CYS A 375 5.89 -8.14 -15.20
C CYS A 375 7.05 -7.13 -15.07
N THR A 376 8.19 -7.41 -15.70
CA THR A 376 9.33 -6.49 -15.76
C THR A 376 8.98 -5.25 -16.56
N THR A 377 8.31 -5.39 -17.71
CA THR A 377 7.82 -4.26 -18.51
C THR A 377 6.90 -3.35 -17.71
N ILE A 378 5.93 -3.91 -16.99
CA ILE A 378 5.00 -3.14 -16.13
C ILE A 378 5.77 -2.44 -15.00
N LYS A 379 6.64 -3.16 -14.28
CA LYS A 379 7.42 -2.59 -13.18
C LYS A 379 8.38 -1.48 -13.62
N ASN A 380 8.96 -1.58 -14.81
CA ASN A 380 9.82 -0.54 -15.38
C ASN A 380 9.08 0.77 -15.67
N ARG A 381 7.74 0.75 -15.75
CA ARG A 381 6.93 1.97 -15.84
C ARG A 381 6.69 2.64 -14.48
N GLY A 382 7.21 2.06 -13.38
CA GLY A 382 6.92 2.50 -12.02
C GLY A 382 5.62 1.95 -11.43
N ILE A 383 4.94 1.05 -12.15
CA ILE A 383 3.69 0.41 -11.72
C ILE A 383 4.02 -0.75 -10.78
N ARG A 384 3.31 -0.85 -9.65
CA ARG A 384 3.52 -1.94 -8.70
C ARG A 384 2.65 -3.14 -9.04
N ILE A 385 3.15 -4.34 -8.83
CA ILE A 385 2.39 -5.59 -9.01
C ILE A 385 2.31 -6.29 -7.66
N ALA A 386 1.11 -6.40 -7.14
CA ALA A 386 0.77 -7.23 -6.00
C ALA A 386 0.26 -8.58 -6.51
N VAL A 387 0.88 -9.67 -6.08
CA VAL A 387 0.51 -11.03 -6.53
C VAL A 387 -0.04 -11.81 -5.35
N LEU A 388 -1.29 -12.24 -5.48
CA LEU A 388 -1.89 -13.26 -4.64
C LEU A 388 -1.80 -14.60 -5.38
N TYR A 389 -0.84 -15.42 -4.97
CA TYR A 389 -0.62 -16.75 -5.55
C TYR A 389 -1.53 -17.76 -4.84
N THR A 390 -2.58 -18.22 -5.51
CA THR A 390 -3.35 -19.36 -5.02
C THR A 390 -2.60 -20.62 -5.40
N GLU A 391 -2.02 -21.33 -4.44
CA GLU A 391 -1.12 -22.45 -4.72
C GLU A 391 -1.75 -23.45 -5.70
N TYR A 392 -0.96 -23.83 -6.70
CA TYR A 392 -1.38 -24.82 -7.70
C TYR A 392 -1.52 -26.18 -7.02
N LEU A 393 -2.71 -26.80 -7.05
CA LEU A 393 -2.92 -28.06 -6.34
C LEU A 393 -2.16 -29.22 -7.03
N PRO A 394 -1.31 -29.98 -6.32
CA PRO A 394 -0.67 -31.15 -6.92
C PRO A 394 -1.66 -32.27 -7.25
N LEU A 395 -1.63 -32.77 -8.49
CA LEU A 395 -2.45 -33.90 -8.96
C LEU A 395 -1.57 -35.13 -9.25
N THR A 396 -0.88 -35.64 -8.23
CA THR A 396 0.18 -36.65 -8.39
C THR A 396 -0.28 -38.00 -8.95
N SER A 397 -1.58 -38.30 -8.91
CA SER A 397 -2.17 -39.49 -9.55
C SER A 397 -2.48 -39.29 -11.04
N ASN A 398 -2.39 -38.06 -11.55
CA ASN A 398 -2.72 -37.71 -12.93
C ASN A 398 -1.44 -37.69 -13.81
N GLY A 399 -1.41 -38.55 -14.83
CA GLY A 399 -0.24 -38.68 -15.72
C GLY A 399 0.05 -37.41 -16.54
N TRP A 400 -0.97 -36.63 -16.90
CA TRP A 400 -0.81 -35.36 -17.61
C TRP A 400 -0.13 -34.31 -16.72
N TYR A 401 -0.65 -34.11 -15.51
CA TYR A 401 -0.03 -33.24 -14.50
C TYR A 401 1.43 -33.60 -14.27
N ASN A 402 1.72 -34.89 -14.06
CA ASN A 402 3.08 -35.38 -13.81
C ASN A 402 4.05 -35.10 -14.98
N SER A 403 3.53 -35.04 -16.21
CA SER A 403 4.34 -34.82 -17.42
C SER A 403 4.57 -33.33 -17.72
N TYR A 404 3.55 -32.49 -17.51
CA TYR A 404 3.56 -31.11 -18.00
C TYR A 404 3.62 -30.03 -16.91
N ILE A 405 3.12 -30.30 -15.71
CA ILE A 405 3.03 -29.29 -14.63
C ILE A 405 3.95 -29.61 -13.45
N ALA A 406 4.01 -30.88 -13.03
CA ALA A 406 4.85 -31.31 -11.91
C ALA A 406 6.33 -30.88 -12.03
N PRO A 407 6.97 -30.87 -13.21
CA PRO A 407 8.34 -30.37 -13.34
C PRO A 407 8.52 -28.92 -12.85
N PHE A 408 7.47 -28.10 -12.93
CA PHE A 408 7.47 -26.71 -12.46
C PHE A 408 6.91 -26.54 -11.05
N ASN A 409 6.08 -27.47 -10.58
CA ASN A 409 5.47 -27.42 -9.26
C ASN A 409 6.32 -28.10 -8.17
N ASN A 410 7.37 -28.84 -8.55
CA ASN A 410 8.30 -29.47 -7.62
C ASN A 410 9.32 -28.47 -7.05
N PRO A 411 9.76 -28.59 -5.78
CA PRO A 411 9.45 -29.69 -4.86
C PRO A 411 8.14 -29.53 -4.08
N SER A 412 7.54 -28.34 -4.06
CA SER A 412 6.21 -28.08 -3.49
C SER A 412 5.55 -26.90 -4.20
N SER A 413 4.22 -26.80 -4.14
CA SER A 413 3.49 -25.68 -4.73
C SER A 413 3.96 -24.32 -4.22
N SER A 414 4.40 -24.21 -2.97
CA SER A 414 4.93 -22.97 -2.37
C SER A 414 6.36 -22.61 -2.77
N THR A 415 7.15 -23.56 -3.29
CA THR A 415 8.59 -23.36 -3.54
C THR A 415 9.06 -23.72 -4.94
N GLY A 416 8.19 -24.33 -5.75
CA GLY A 416 8.47 -24.68 -7.14
C GLY A 416 8.62 -23.45 -8.05
N GLN A 417 8.99 -23.71 -9.30
CA GLN A 417 9.19 -22.68 -10.32
C GLN A 417 7.95 -21.79 -10.52
N ILE A 418 6.74 -22.35 -10.39
CA ILE A 418 5.49 -21.59 -10.48
C ILE A 418 5.46 -20.49 -9.40
N ALA A 419 5.63 -20.87 -8.14
CA ALA A 419 5.67 -19.94 -7.01
C ALA A 419 6.81 -18.92 -7.14
N GLN A 420 7.99 -19.37 -7.58
CA GLN A 420 9.15 -18.49 -7.78
C GLN A 420 8.91 -17.45 -8.88
N ASN A 421 8.29 -17.83 -10.00
CA ASN A 421 7.94 -16.91 -11.07
C ASN A 421 6.85 -15.93 -10.63
N ALA A 422 5.81 -16.41 -9.95
CA ALA A 422 4.76 -15.55 -9.38
C ALA A 422 5.36 -14.51 -8.40
N LYS A 423 6.27 -14.95 -7.52
CA LYS A 423 7.00 -14.06 -6.61
C LYS A 423 7.91 -13.08 -7.32
N SER A 424 8.60 -13.51 -8.39
CA SER A 424 9.44 -12.62 -9.20
C SER A 424 8.63 -11.63 -10.04
N CYS A 425 7.39 -11.97 -10.39
CA CYS A 425 6.47 -11.07 -11.07
C CYS A 425 6.08 -9.91 -10.13
N ALA A 426 5.80 -10.21 -8.86
CA ALA A 426 5.47 -9.21 -7.84
C ALA A 426 6.55 -8.14 -7.68
N SER A 427 6.13 -6.96 -7.22
CA SER A 427 7.04 -5.94 -6.71
C SER A 427 7.55 -6.31 -5.31
N PRO A 428 8.68 -5.75 -4.84
CA PRO A 428 9.24 -6.07 -3.53
C PRO A 428 8.21 -5.93 -2.40
N GLY A 429 8.06 -6.97 -1.58
CA GLY A 429 7.13 -7.00 -0.45
C GLY A 429 5.65 -7.24 -0.81
N LEU A 430 5.30 -7.37 -2.10
CA LEU A 430 3.91 -7.48 -2.57
C LEU A 430 3.58 -8.87 -3.13
N PHE A 431 4.09 -9.93 -2.49
CA PHE A 431 3.75 -11.31 -2.81
C PHE A 431 3.13 -11.97 -1.58
N TYR A 432 2.00 -12.64 -1.77
CA TYR A 432 1.34 -13.44 -0.75
C TYR A 432 0.83 -14.74 -1.38
N ASP A 433 1.04 -15.87 -0.73
CA ASP A 433 0.56 -17.18 -1.17
C ASP A 433 -0.55 -17.71 -0.27
N VAL A 434 -1.47 -18.49 -0.85
CA VAL A 434 -2.58 -19.12 -0.15
C VAL A 434 -2.66 -20.58 -0.56
N GLN A 435 -2.50 -21.45 0.43
CA GLN A 435 -2.64 -22.90 0.23
C GLN A 435 -4.10 -23.29 -0.06
N SER A 436 -4.32 -24.48 -0.62
CA SER A 436 -5.67 -25.03 -0.76
C SER A 436 -6.38 -25.10 0.60
N GLY A 437 -7.62 -24.60 0.68
CA GLY A 437 -8.35 -24.43 1.94
C GLY A 437 -7.97 -23.21 2.78
N GLY A 438 -7.02 -22.39 2.33
CA GLY A 438 -6.65 -21.14 2.99
C GLY A 438 -7.67 -20.01 2.77
N ASP A 439 -7.62 -18.99 3.62
CA ASP A 439 -8.54 -17.86 3.59
C ASP A 439 -8.07 -16.81 2.56
N ILE A 440 -8.60 -16.91 1.34
CA ILE A 440 -8.33 -15.98 0.23
C ILE A 440 -8.76 -14.55 0.59
N THR A 441 -9.85 -14.38 1.35
CA THR A 441 -10.34 -13.06 1.76
C THR A 441 -9.35 -12.38 2.70
N ALA A 442 -8.88 -13.10 3.73
CA ALA A 442 -7.88 -12.59 4.65
C ALA A 442 -6.55 -12.29 3.94
N ALA A 443 -6.13 -13.16 3.02
CA ALA A 443 -4.90 -13.00 2.27
C ALA A 443 -4.94 -11.79 1.33
N LEU A 444 -6.02 -11.62 0.56
CA LEU A 444 -6.19 -10.48 -0.33
C LEU A 444 -6.25 -9.16 0.46
N ARG A 445 -6.94 -9.16 1.61
CA ARG A 445 -6.95 -8.02 2.54
C ARG A 445 -5.56 -7.69 3.07
N GLN A 446 -4.78 -8.70 3.48
CA GLN A 446 -3.43 -8.50 3.98
C GLN A 446 -2.50 -7.95 2.89
N LEU A 447 -2.60 -8.49 1.67
CA LEU A 447 -1.86 -7.99 0.52
C LEU A 447 -2.22 -6.53 0.20
N PHE A 448 -3.49 -6.17 0.31
CA PHE A 448 -3.92 -4.77 0.19
C PHE A 448 -3.30 -3.86 1.25
N LEU A 449 -3.30 -4.27 2.51
CA LEU A 449 -2.67 -3.51 3.59
C LEU A 449 -1.18 -3.30 3.32
N LEU A 450 -0.47 -4.34 2.87
CA LEU A 450 0.93 -4.21 2.44
C LEU A 450 1.10 -3.18 1.32
N VAL A 451 0.23 -3.20 0.30
CA VAL A 451 0.29 -2.23 -0.80
C VAL A 451 0.13 -0.78 -0.32
N VAL A 452 -0.80 -0.51 0.59
CA VAL A 452 -1.05 0.85 1.07
C VAL A 452 -0.03 1.31 2.10
N GLU A 453 0.56 0.39 2.88
CA GLU A 453 1.61 0.68 3.88
C GLU A 453 3.00 0.85 3.25
N THR A 454 3.36 0.02 2.26
CA THR A 454 4.66 0.10 1.58
C THR A 454 4.61 0.99 0.34
N ALA A 455 3.56 1.82 0.21
CA ALA A 455 3.50 2.79 -0.86
C ALA A 455 4.67 3.76 -0.71
N PRO A 456 5.53 3.94 -1.74
CA PRO A 456 6.72 4.75 -1.61
C PRO A 456 6.32 6.19 -1.25
N HIS A 457 6.55 6.55 0.01
CA HIS A 457 6.59 7.93 0.44
C HIS A 457 7.89 8.48 -0.12
N LEU A 458 7.81 9.50 -0.99
CA LEU A 458 9.00 10.18 -1.52
C LEU A 458 9.88 10.64 -0.34
N THR A 459 10.89 9.84 0.01
CA THR A 459 12.04 10.29 0.80
C THR A 459 13.05 10.80 -0.21
N ASN A 460 13.17 12.12 -0.32
CA ASN A 460 14.27 12.75 -1.03
C ASN A 460 15.61 12.40 -0.39
#